data_AF-A0A2D8BTH9-F1
#
_entry.id   AF-A0A2D8BTH9-F1
#
_cell.length_a   1.000
_cell.length_b   1.000
_cell.length_c   1.000
_cell.angle_alpha   90.00
_cell.angle_beta   90.00
_cell.angle_gamma   90.00
#
_symmetry.space_group_name_H-M   'P 1'
#
loop_
_entity.id
_entity.type
_entity.pdbx_description
1 polymer ?
#
loop_
_entity_poly.entity_id
_entity_poly.type
_entity_poly.pdbx_seq_one_letter_code
_entity_poly.pdbx_strand_id
1 'polypeptide(L)' 'MKEGPLKDAMNNDHGNLVIKQEFSTIKIVNNVLVKEVVTRDYDFHGDYIDTMSSQPLMQMDQILPKETMH' A
#
# COMPACT_ATOMS: atom_id res chain seq x y z
N MET A 1 -13.36 0.32 6.45
CA MET A 1 -13.24 0.91 5.10
C MET A 1 -14.63 1.07 4.52
N LYS A 2 -14.87 2.06 3.65
CA LYS A 2 -16.13 2.13 2.88
C LYS A 2 -16.22 0.91 1.96
N GLU A 3 -17.44 0.51 1.61
CA GLU A 3 -17.64 -0.54 0.59
C GLU A 3 -16.99 -0.13 -0.73
N GLY A 4 -16.43 -1.12 -1.43
CA GLY A 4 -15.77 -0.90 -2.71
C GLY A 4 -14.68 -1.94 -2.98
N PRO A 5 -14.13 -1.92 -4.20
CA PRO A 5 -13.30 -3.00 -4.73
C PRO A 5 -12.04 -3.27 -3.90
N LEU A 6 -11.48 -2.26 -3.22
CA LEU A 6 -10.33 -2.44 -2.34
C LEU A 6 -10.70 -3.23 -1.08
N LYS A 7 -11.84 -2.91 -0.46
CA LYS A 7 -12.32 -3.63 0.73
C LYS A 7 -12.66 -5.07 0.37
N ASP A 8 -13.29 -5.27 -0.80
CA ASP A 8 -13.62 -6.60 -1.31
C ASP A 8 -12.36 -7.42 -1.57
N ALA A 9 -11.33 -6.83 -2.21
CA ALA A 9 -10.06 -7.50 -2.45
C ALA A 9 -9.33 -7.94 -1.17
N MET A 10 -9.42 -7.15 -0.09
CA MET A 10 -8.84 -7.48 1.23
C MET A 10 -9.61 -8.57 1.96
N ASN A 11 -10.94 -8.59 1.84
CA ASN A 11 -11.80 -9.53 2.56
C ASN A 11 -12.05 -10.84 1.80
N ASN A 12 -11.77 -10.88 0.50
CA ASN A 12 -11.91 -12.08 -0.29
C ASN A 12 -10.96 -13.16 0.24
N ASP A 13 -11.55 -14.30 0.57
CA ASP A 13 -10.79 -15.54 0.74
C ASP A 13 -10.34 -16.00 -0.65
N HIS A 14 -9.04 -15.95 -0.88
CA HIS A 14 -8.44 -16.32 -2.16
C HIS A 14 -8.16 -17.83 -2.25
N GLY A 15 -8.48 -18.60 -1.20
CA GLY A 15 -8.16 -20.01 -1.08
C GLY A 15 -6.65 -20.26 -1.23
N ASN A 16 -6.30 -21.47 -1.68
CA ASN A 16 -4.91 -21.92 -1.76
C ASN A 16 -4.24 -21.57 -3.10
N LEU A 17 -4.84 -20.69 -3.91
CA LEU A 17 -4.34 -20.36 -5.26
C LEU A 17 -3.64 -19.01 -5.33
N VAL A 18 -3.70 -18.19 -4.26
CA VAL A 18 -2.97 -16.93 -4.18
C VAL A 18 -1.68 -17.15 -3.42
N ILE A 19 -0.57 -16.86 -4.10
CA ILE A 19 0.79 -17.00 -3.55
C ILE A 19 1.32 -15.70 -2.94
N LYS A 20 0.73 -14.54 -3.31
CA LYS A 20 1.13 -13.23 -2.83
C LYS A 20 0.00 -12.21 -2.97
N GLN A 21 -0.16 -11.36 -1.96
CA GLN A 21 -0.91 -10.11 -2.05
C GLN A 21 0.02 -8.92 -1.79
N GLU A 22 -0.21 -7.81 -2.48
CA GLU A 22 0.53 -6.57 -2.29
C GLU A 22 -0.43 -5.37 -2.23
N PHE A 23 -0.27 -4.54 -1.20
CA PHE A 23 -0.97 -3.28 -1.03
C PHE A 23 0.02 -2.13 -1.04
N SER A 24 0.03 -1.38 -2.15
CA SER A 24 0.80 -0.15 -2.28
C SER A 24 -0.06 1.05 -1.88
N THR A 25 0.38 1.80 -0.88
CA THR A 25 -0.23 3.07 -0.47
C THR A 25 0.75 4.19 -0.75
N ILE A 26 0.30 5.22 -1.47
CA ILE A 26 1.05 6.47 -1.62
C ILE A 26 0.37 7.51 -0.73
N LYS A 27 1.10 8.07 0.22
CA LYS A 27 0.57 9.05 1.18
C LYS A 27 1.56 10.17 1.44
N ILE A 28 1.05 11.30 1.89
CA ILE A 28 1.87 12.44 2.29
C ILE A 28 2.06 12.39 3.81
N VAL A 29 3.31 12.41 4.26
CA VAL A 29 3.68 12.46 5.69
C VAL A 29 4.71 13.56 5.87
N ASN A 30 4.42 14.56 6.70
CA ASN A 30 5.33 15.68 6.98
C ASN A 30 5.91 16.33 5.70
N ASN A 31 5.04 16.64 4.73
CA ASN A 31 5.39 17.20 3.43
C ASN A 31 6.23 16.29 2.50
N VAL A 32 6.43 15.03 2.86
CA VAL A 32 7.11 14.02 2.01
C VAL A 32 6.07 13.08 1.42
N LEU A 33 6.11 12.86 0.11
CA LEU A 33 5.42 11.76 -0.56
C LEU A 33 6.11 10.45 -0.19
N VAL A 34 5.38 9.53 0.42
CA VAL A 34 5.89 8.24 0.90
C VAL A 34 5.10 7.13 0.22
N LYS A 35 5.80 6.10 -0.27
CA LYS A 35 5.21 4.84 -0.69
C LYS A 35 5.38 3.82 0.43
N GLU A 36 4.27 3.29 0.90
CA GLU A 36 4.25 2.11 1.76
C GLU A 36 3.78 0.91 0.97
N VAL A 37 4.45 -0.22 1.17
CA VAL A 37 4.07 -1.49 0.56
C VAL A 37 3.92 -2.51 1.68
N VAL A 38 2.71 -3.06 1.81
CA VAL A 38 2.44 -4.21 2.67
C VAL A 38 2.30 -5.42 1.76
N THR A 39 3.13 -6.44 1.97
CA THR A 39 3.01 -7.72 1.26
C THR A 39 2.54 -8.80 2.21
N ARG A 40 1.78 -9.75 1.68
CA ARG A 40 1.49 -11.04 2.28
C ARG A 40 1.96 -12.10 1.31
N ASP A 41 2.96 -12.87 1.70
CA ASP A 41 3.47 -13.98 0.91
C ASP A 41 2.98 -15.29 1.56
N TYR A 42 2.27 -16.12 0.80
CA TYR A 42 1.70 -17.38 1.29
C TYR A 42 2.71 -18.51 1.11
N ASP A 43 2.82 -19.39 2.09
CA ASP A 43 3.61 -20.60 1.98
C ASP A 43 2.79 -21.77 1.40
N PHE A 44 3.47 -22.89 1.12
CA PHE A 44 2.82 -24.09 0.57
C PHE A 44 1.88 -24.80 1.55
N HIS A 45 1.90 -24.43 2.83
CA HIS A 45 1.08 -24.98 3.89
C HIS A 45 -0.14 -24.11 4.21
N GLY A 46 -0.29 -22.97 3.53
CA GLY A 46 -1.37 -22.01 3.73
C GLY A 46 -1.14 -21.03 4.88
N ASP A 47 0.08 -21.03 5.46
CA ASP A 47 0.52 -19.96 6.34
C ASP A 47 0.99 -18.76 5.51
N TYR A 48 1.27 -17.63 6.15
CA TYR A 48 1.72 -16.44 5.47
C TYR A 48 2.77 -15.64 6.25
N ILE A 49 3.61 -14.93 5.50
CA ILE A 49 4.55 -13.95 6.02
C ILE A 49 4.11 -12.58 5.54
N ASP A 50 3.77 -11.72 6.49
CA ASP A 50 3.48 -10.31 6.22
C ASP A 50 4.77 -9.49 6.32
N THR A 51 5.04 -8.65 5.33
CA THR A 51 6.12 -7.67 5.38
C THR A 51 5.59 -6.26 5.10
N MET A 52 6.25 -5.25 5.67
CA MET A 52 5.94 -3.85 5.40
C MET A 52 7.23 -3.10 5.09
N SER A 53 7.21 -2.32 4.02
CA SER A 53 8.28 -1.39 3.67
C SER A 53 7.70 0.01 3.50
N SER A 54 8.53 1.01 3.81
CA SER A 54 8.20 2.42 3.66
C SER A 54 9.37 3.11 2.98
N GLN A 55 9.09 3.81 1.88
CA GLN A 55 10.08 4.49 1.07
C GLN A 55 9.66 5.95 0.86
N PRO A 56 10.46 6.93 1.30
CA PRO A 56 10.26 8.31 0.89
C PRO A 56 10.55 8.44 -0.60
N LEU A 57 9.62 9.07 -1.33
CA LEU A 57 9.74 9.28 -2.77
C LEU A 57 10.25 10.70 -3.09
N MET A 58 9.62 11.73 -2.52
CA MET A 58 9.91 13.12 -2.87
C MET A 58 9.36 14.11 -1.83
N GLN A 59 9.94 15.30 -1.72
CA GLN A 59 9.33 16.43 -1.00
C GLN A 59 8.22 17.06 -1.86
N MET A 60 7.05 17.34 -1.27
CA MET A 60 5.91 17.91 -2.00
C MET A 60 6.20 19.31 -2.57
N ASP A 61 7.08 20.08 -1.92
CA ASP A 61 7.55 21.39 -2.41
C ASP A 61 8.30 21.30 -3.75
N GLN A 62 8.73 20.11 -4.16
CA GLN A 62 9.36 19.85 -5.45
C GLN A 62 8.33 19.55 -6.55
N ILE A 63 7.07 19.27 -6.18
CA ILE A 63 5.98 18.90 -7.09
C ILE A 63 4.98 20.04 -7.25
N LEU A 64 4.64 20.72 -6.17
CA LEU A 64 3.68 21.81 -6.17
C LEU A 64 4.42 23.16 -6.23
N PRO A 65 4.28 23.96 -7.31
CA PRO A 65 4.76 25.33 -7.27
C PRO A 65 4.06 26.08 -6.13
N LYS A 66 4.78 26.99 -5.46
CA LYS A 66 4.29 27.74 -4.28
C LYS A 66 2.93 28.43 -4.47
N GLU A 67 2.49 28.59 -5.71
CA GLU A 67 1.24 29.23 -6.11
C GLU A 67 0.00 28.32 -5.98
N THR A 68 0.14 27.00 -5.81
CA THR A 68 -1.00 26.06 -5.69
C THR A 68 -1.27 25.59 -4.26
N MET A 69 -0.46 26.01 -3.29
CA MET A 69 -0.72 25.76 -1.87
C MET A 69 -1.52 26.94 -1.28
N HIS A 70 -2.84 26.87 -1.42
CA HIS A 70 -3.80 27.74 -0.73
C HIS A 70 -4.25 27.12 0.60
#